data_AF-A0AAP8MH28-F1
#
_entry.id   AF-A0AAP8MH28-F1
#
_cell.length_a   1.000
_cell.length_b   1.000
_cell.length_c   1.000
_cell.angle_alpha   90.00
_cell.angle_beta   90.00
_cell.angle_gamma   90.00
#
_symmetry.space_group_name_H-M   'P 1'
#
loop_
_entity.id
_entity.type
_entity.pdbx_description
1 polymer ?
#
loop_
_entity_poly.entity_id
_entity_poly.type
_entity_poly.pdbx_seq_one_letter_code
_entity_poly.pdbx_strand_id
1 'polypeptide(L)'
;MSKFLIYGLGLLIVFLLVAFLLFLTFENAAVDHASFGMRGTHSSVQGAGAIWVNVGIVGLCIATLTYIISLLWQGNALLSTSKFLGIIGAMLIAVGVLVGGA
;
A
#
# COMPACT_ATOMS: atom_id res chain seq x y z
N MET A 1 6.96 28.53 13.82
CA MET A 1 7.54 27.17 13.79
C MET A 1 7.29 26.55 12.43
N SER A 2 8.31 25.86 11.93
CA SER A 2 8.58 25.64 10.52
C SER A 2 7.52 24.78 9.84
N LYS A 3 6.80 25.31 8.84
CA LYS A 3 5.95 24.49 7.95
C LYS A 3 6.71 23.26 7.44
N PHE A 4 8.02 23.43 7.21
CA PHE A 4 8.94 22.36 6.84
C PHE A 4 9.03 21.21 7.86
N LEU A 5 8.94 21.48 9.17
CA LEU A 5 8.93 20.44 10.20
C LEU A 5 7.63 19.64 10.17
N ILE A 6 6.49 20.29 9.98
CA ILE A 6 5.18 19.61 9.94
C ILE A 6 5.07 18.76 8.65
N TYR A 7 5.43 19.33 7.50
CA TYR A 7 5.43 18.58 6.22
C TYR A 7 6.50 17.48 6.21
N GLY A 8 7.68 17.74 6.76
CA GLY A 8 8.77 16.77 6.85
C GLY A 8 8.44 15.60 7.78
N LEU A 9 7.83 15.87 8.94
CA LEU A 9 7.39 14.83 9.87
C LEU A 9 6.26 13.99 9.26
N GLY A 10 5.31 14.62 8.57
CA GLY A 10 4.26 13.91 7.83
C GLY A 10 4.84 13.01 6.73
N LEU A 11 5.82 13.50 5.97
CA LEU A 11 6.46 12.73 4.92
C LEU A 11 7.25 11.53 5.48
N LEU A 12 7.90 11.70 6.64
CA LEU A 12 8.59 10.62 7.34
C LEU A 12 7.64 9.50 7.76
N ILE A 13 6.46 9.84 8.30
CA ILE A 13 5.43 8.85 8.68
C ILE A 13 4.96 8.09 7.43
N VAL A 14 4.70 8.78 6.32
CA VAL A 14 4.29 8.14 5.07
C VAL A 14 5.37 7.21 4.54
N PHE A 15 6.64 7.62 4.61
CA PHE A 15 7.76 6.79 4.16
C PHE A 15 7.89 5.52 5.00
N LEU A 16 7.74 5.64 6.33
CA LEU A 16 7.77 4.51 7.25
C LEU A 16 6.60 3.55 6.99
N LEU A 17 5.40 4.08 6.72
CA LEU A 17 4.23 3.29 6.33
C LEU A 17 4.47 2.50 5.04
N VAL A 18 5.01 3.14 4.00
CA VAL A 18 5.33 2.49 2.72
C VAL A 18 6.39 1.41 2.91
N ALA A 19 7.46 1.70 3.67
CA ALA A 19 8.50 0.73 3.97
C ALA A 19 7.96 -0.49 4.74
N PHE A 20 7.07 -0.26 5.71
CA PHE A 20 6.41 -1.32 6.45
C PHE A 20 5.49 -2.18 5.57
N LEU A 21 4.70 -1.54 4.70
CA LEU A 21 3.84 -2.25 3.75
C LEU A 21 4.66 -3.11 2.77
N LEU A 22 5.77 -2.58 2.25
CA LEU A 22 6.67 -3.35 1.39
C LEU A 22 7.32 -4.51 2.14
N PHE A 23 7.78 -4.28 3.38
CA PHE A 23 8.32 -5.34 4.24
C PHE A 23 7.31 -6.49 4.42
N LEU A 24 6.07 -6.17 4.80
CA LEU A 24 4.99 -7.17 4.92
C LEU A 24 4.71 -7.88 3.60
N THR A 25 4.75 -7.16 2.47
CA THR A 25 4.55 -7.76 1.14
C THR A 25 5.64 -8.78 0.83
N PHE A 26 6.90 -8.46 1.12
CA PHE A 26 8.04 -9.37 0.93
C PHE A 26 7.98 -10.57 1.89
N GLU A 27 7.62 -10.34 3.16
CA GLU A 27 7.41 -11.42 4.12
C GLU A 27 6.29 -12.36 3.63
N ASN A 28 5.13 -11.81 3.27
CA ASN A 28 4.01 -12.59 2.76
C ASN A 28 4.34 -13.37 1.48
N ALA A 29 5.20 -12.82 0.62
CA ALA A 29 5.69 -13.51 -0.58
C ALA A 29 6.72 -14.61 -0.25
N ALA A 30 7.50 -14.44 0.83
CA ALA A 30 8.50 -15.42 1.26
C ALA A 30 7.87 -16.63 1.96
N VAL A 31 6.71 -16.45 2.61
CA VAL A 31 6.04 -17.53 3.36
C VAL A 31 4.79 -18.09 2.67
N ASP A 32 4.48 -17.65 1.43
CA ASP A 32 3.31 -18.08 0.64
C ASP A 32 1.94 -17.85 1.33
N HIS A 33 1.89 -16.95 2.31
CA HIS A 33 0.67 -16.55 3.00
C HIS A 33 0.66 -15.06 3.28
N ALA A 34 -0.49 -14.42 3.03
CA ALA A 34 -0.70 -13.04 3.40
C ALA A 34 -1.44 -12.99 4.74
N SER A 35 -0.71 -12.64 5.81
CA SER A 35 -1.30 -12.50 7.14
C SER A 35 -1.66 -11.04 7.42
N PHE A 36 -2.93 -10.81 7.80
CA PHE A 36 -3.42 -9.50 8.21
C PHE A 36 -3.99 -9.60 9.62
N GLY A 37 -3.51 -8.77 10.54
CA GLY A 37 -4.07 -8.66 11.89
C GLY A 37 -3.05 -8.71 13.03
N MET A 38 -3.55 -8.51 14.25
CA MET A 38 -2.78 -8.68 15.50
C MET A 38 -3.11 -10.04 16.12
N ARG A 39 -2.26 -10.51 17.04
CA ARG A 39 -2.47 -11.74 17.82
C ARG A 39 -3.90 -11.76 18.40
N GLY A 40 -4.76 -12.65 17.89
CA GLY A 40 -6.17 -12.80 18.28
C GLY A 40 -7.20 -12.50 17.19
N THR A 41 -6.83 -11.77 16.13
CA THR A 41 -7.67 -11.47 14.95
C THR A 41 -6.90 -11.73 13.66
N HIS A 42 -6.30 -12.92 13.56
CA HIS A 42 -5.58 -13.32 12.35
C HIS A 42 -6.56 -13.69 11.24
N SER A 43 -6.62 -12.85 10.21
CA SER A 43 -7.19 -13.21 8.91
C SER A 43 -6.02 -13.55 7.99
N SER A 44 -5.81 -14.84 7.72
CA SER A 44 -4.81 -15.29 6.76
C SER A 44 -5.46 -15.54 5.41
N VAL A 45 -5.00 -14.85 4.39
CA VAL A 45 -5.37 -15.10 2.99
C VAL A 45 -4.26 -15.95 2.39
N GLN A 46 -4.58 -17.16 1.95
CA GLN A 46 -3.60 -18.11 1.40
C GLN A 46 -3.77 -18.29 -0.11
N GLY A 47 -2.72 -18.78 -0.78
CA GLY A 47 -2.75 -19.11 -2.21
C GLY A 47 -2.91 -17.88 -3.12
N ALA A 48 -3.70 -18.02 -4.19
CA ALA A 48 -3.83 -16.99 -5.22
C ALA A 48 -4.34 -15.64 -4.67
N GLY A 49 -5.17 -15.64 -3.61
CA GLY A 49 -5.64 -14.42 -2.95
C GLY A 49 -4.51 -13.59 -2.35
N ALA A 50 -3.47 -14.22 -1.80
CA ALA A 50 -2.31 -13.54 -1.23
C ALA A 50 -1.55 -12.72 -2.28
N ILE A 51 -1.44 -13.25 -3.51
CA ILE A 51 -0.79 -12.59 -4.64
C ILE A 51 -1.55 -11.30 -4.99
N TRP A 52 -2.88 -11.37 -5.10
CA TRP A 52 -3.71 -10.20 -5.41
C TRP A 52 -3.61 -9.12 -4.34
N VAL A 53 -3.57 -9.49 -3.06
CA VAL A 53 -3.41 -8.51 -1.98
C VAL A 53 -2.02 -7.88 -2.01
N ASN A 54 -0.97 -8.67 -2.18
CA ASN A 54 0.40 -8.17 -2.26
C ASN A 54 0.61 -7.24 -3.47
N VAL A 55 0.08 -7.58 -4.64
CA VAL A 55 0.10 -6.72 -5.84
C VAL A 55 -0.69 -5.43 -5.59
N GLY A 56 -1.83 -5.51 -4.91
CA GLY A 56 -2.60 -4.33 -4.52
C GLY A 56 -1.87 -3.40 -3.55
N ILE A 57 -1.15 -3.95 -2.56
CA ILE A 57 -0.31 -3.18 -1.63
C ILE A 57 0.83 -2.48 -2.37
N VAL A 58 1.51 -3.17 -3.29
CA VAL A 58 2.55 -2.56 -4.14
C VAL A 58 1.96 -1.44 -4.99
N GLY A 59 0.78 -1.65 -5.58
CA GLY A 59 0.05 -0.63 -6.33
C GLY A 59 -0.27 0.61 -5.50
N LEU A 60 -0.70 0.43 -4.24
CA LEU A 60 -0.92 1.53 -3.31
C LEU A 60 0.38 2.25 -2.95
N CYS A 61 1.48 1.54 -2.72
CA CYS A 61 2.79 2.15 -2.46
C CYS A 61 3.23 3.03 -3.63
N ILE A 62 3.10 2.53 -4.87
CA ILE A 62 3.41 3.29 -6.08
C ILE A 62 2.47 4.50 -6.21
N ALA A 63 1.18 4.35 -5.93
CA ALA A 63 0.21 5.45 -5.94
C ALA A 63 0.61 6.55 -4.94
N THR A 64 1.01 6.17 -3.73
CA THR A 64 1.44 7.10 -2.67
C THR A 64 2.72 7.83 -3.06
N LEU A 65 3.72 7.12 -3.60
CA LEU A 65 4.95 7.75 -4.10
C LEU A 65 4.65 8.73 -5.25
N THR A 66 3.80 8.31 -6.20
CA THR A 66 3.37 9.16 -7.32
C THR A 66 2.64 10.41 -6.83
N TYR A 67 1.81 10.28 -5.78
CA TYR A 67 1.14 11.41 -5.16
C TYR A 67 2.13 12.38 -4.50
N ILE A 68 3.12 11.88 -3.75
CA ILE A 68 4.18 12.72 -3.16
C ILE A 68 4.95 13.47 -4.26
N ILE A 69 5.30 12.78 -5.35
CA ILE A 69 5.96 13.39 -6.50
C ILE A 69 5.06 14.46 -7.13
N SER A 70 3.75 14.22 -7.24
CA SER A 70 2.78 15.19 -7.76
C SER A 70 2.69 16.46 -6.91
N LEU A 71 2.84 16.33 -5.59
CA LEU A 71 2.86 17.47 -4.66
C LEU A 71 4.11 18.32 -4.84
N LEU A 72 5.26 17.70 -5.13
CA LEU A 72 6.53 18.40 -5.34
C LEU A 72 6.60 19.07 -6.72
N TRP A 73 6.08 18.41 -7.76
CA TRP A 73 6.14 18.90 -9.15
C TRP A 73 4.88 19.61 -9.64
N GLN A 74 3.83 19.68 -8.84
CA GLN A 74 2.53 20.31 -9.18
C GLN A 74 1.93 19.85 -10.52
N GLY A 75 2.21 18.60 -10.93
CA GLY A 75 1.76 18.03 -12.18
C GLY A 75 0.35 17.44 -12.09
N ASN A 76 -0.61 18.01 -12.81
CA ASN A 76 -2.01 17.53 -12.79
C ASN A 76 -2.16 16.09 -13.33
N ALA A 77 -1.28 15.67 -14.25
CA ALA A 77 -1.23 14.31 -14.76
C ALA A 77 -0.82 13.28 -13.69
N LEU A 78 0.23 13.59 -12.91
CA LEU A 78 0.71 12.71 -11.82
C LEU A 78 -0.35 12.51 -10.73
N LEU A 79 -1.10 13.56 -10.42
CA LEU A 79 -2.22 13.50 -9.47
C LEU A 79 -3.36 12.59 -9.97
N SER A 80 -3.65 12.61 -11.27
CA SER A 80 -4.66 11.73 -11.88
C SER A 80 -4.18 10.27 -11.85
N THR A 81 -2.92 10.03 -12.24
CA THR A 81 -2.30 8.70 -12.23
C THR A 81 -2.25 8.11 -10.82
N SER A 82 -1.90 8.91 -9.79
CA SER A 82 -1.89 8.43 -8.41
C SER A 82 -3.28 8.03 -7.92
N LYS A 83 -4.33 8.78 -8.29
CA LYS A 83 -5.71 8.42 -7.95
C LYS A 83 -6.14 7.12 -8.62
N PHE A 84 -5.84 6.97 -9.91
CA PHE A 84 -6.18 5.77 -10.66
C PHE A 84 -5.48 4.52 -10.13
N LEU A 85 -4.17 4.61 -9.89
CA LEU A 85 -3.38 3.55 -9.25
C LEU A 85 -3.91 3.22 -7.84
N GLY A 86 -4.32 4.24 -7.07
CA GLY A 86 -4.90 4.05 -5.75
C GLY A 86 -6.21 3.24 -5.79
N ILE A 87 -7.10 3.57 -6.72
CA ILE A 87 -8.38 2.86 -6.90
C ILE A 87 -8.13 1.40 -7.31
N ILE A 88 -7.26 1.18 -8.30
CA ILE A 88 -6.93 -0.17 -8.77
C ILE A 88 -6.29 -0.98 -7.65
N GLY A 89 -5.34 -0.40 -6.91
CA GLY A 89 -4.69 -1.04 -5.77
C GLY A 89 -5.70 -1.47 -4.70
N ALA A 90 -6.64 -0.59 -4.35
CA ALA A 90 -7.70 -0.90 -3.40
C ALA A 90 -8.65 -2.01 -3.90
N MET A 91 -9.01 -2.00 -5.19
CA MET A 91 -9.80 -3.07 -5.80
C MET A 91 -9.08 -4.41 -5.77
N LEU A 92 -7.78 -4.44 -6.08
CA LEU A 92 -6.96 -5.65 -6.05
C LEU A 92 -6.89 -6.26 -4.65
N ILE A 93 -6.76 -5.42 -3.62
CA ILE A 93 -6.81 -5.88 -2.21
C ILE A 93 -8.18 -6.46 -1.89
N ALA A 94 -9.25 -5.75 -2.24
CA ALA A 94 -10.61 -6.23 -1.98
C ALA A 94 -10.89 -7.58 -2.67
N VAL A 95 -10.50 -7.72 -3.93
CA VAL A 95 -10.61 -8.99 -4.69
C VAL A 95 -9.74 -10.06 -4.04
N GLY A 96 -8.50 -9.76 -3.68
CA GLY A 96 -7.61 -10.73 -3.05
C GLY A 96 -8.13 -11.25 -1.71
N VAL A 97 -8.73 -10.37 -0.90
CA VAL A 97 -9.39 -10.74 0.37
C VAL A 97 -10.63 -11.59 0.12
N LEU A 98 -11.46 -11.26 -0.88
CA LEU A 98 -12.66 -12.04 -1.19
C LEU A 98 -12.33 -13.43 -1.78
N VAL A 99 -11.27 -13.53 -2.58
CA VAL A 99 -10.86 -14.77 -3.26
C VAL A 99 -10.12 -15.72 -2.34
N GLY A 100 -9.27 -15.21 -1.43
CA GLY A 100 -8.52 -16.07 -0.50
C GLY A 100 -9.03 -16.08 0.93
N GLY A 101 -10.15 -15.40 1.22
CA GLY A 101 -10.84 -15.38 2.52
C GLY A 101 -12.13 -16.21 2.56
N ALA A 102 -12.39 -17.03 1.54
CA ALA A 102 -13.42 -18.08 1.52
C ALA A 102 -12.79 -19.45 1.74
#